data_AF-A0A7J4GH27-F1
#
_entry.id   AF-A0A7J4GH27-F1
#
_cell.length_a   1.000
_cell.length_b   1.000
_cell.length_c   1.000
_cell.angle_alpha   90.00
_cell.angle_beta   90.00
_cell.angle_gamma   90.00
#
_symmetry.space_group_name_H-M   'P 1'
#
loop_
_entity.id
_entity.type
_entity.pdbx_description
1 polymer ?
#
loop_
_entity_poly.entity_id
_entity_poly.type
_entity_poly.pdbx_seq_one_letter_code
_entity_poly.pdbx_strand_id
1 'polypeptide(L)'
;MRGIRMAEIAVGKGNWANASARSKARKAKLLDETRFRQLMQSGPETIAASIGELDYRKELDMYSARLSGADLVEAALSHNLHRELKEVMGFCQGRLKRIVSVFALRFSYANAKAVLRAVNGGISADELARTVLPDEDDLNIVWLDIARNSESLPDAAAAMKGTPWGAAIADVDTEAALQDYEDALDRHYYHEAISALKSSGQSHSLLLGYLRTEIDHRNIINLL
;
A
#
# COMPACT_ATOMS: atom_id res chain seq x y z
N MET A 1 -34.46 4.65 9.08
CA MET A 1 -33.55 4.47 10.23
C MET A 1 -32.24 5.18 9.90
N ARG A 2 -31.70 5.96 10.84
CA ARG A 2 -30.67 7.00 10.60
C ARG A 2 -29.34 6.40 10.12
N GLY A 3 -28.84 6.89 9.00
CA GLY A 3 -27.51 6.57 8.48
C GLY A 3 -26.42 7.03 9.45
N ILE A 4 -25.46 6.14 9.71
CA ILE A 4 -24.28 6.40 10.53
C ILE A 4 -23.35 7.29 9.68
N ARG A 5 -23.53 8.61 9.78
CA ARG A 5 -22.48 9.56 9.38
C ARG A 5 -21.31 9.33 10.33
N MET A 6 -20.14 9.03 9.77
CA MET A 6 -18.87 9.06 10.49
C MET A 6 -18.79 10.38 11.27
N ALA A 7 -18.91 10.28 12.59
CA ALA A 7 -18.83 11.42 13.47
C ALA A 7 -17.53 12.16 13.18
N GLU A 8 -17.65 13.45 12.91
CA GLU A 8 -16.53 14.35 12.71
C GLU A 8 -15.82 14.49 14.06
N ILE A 9 -14.96 13.51 14.40
CA ILE A 9 -14.06 13.56 15.55
C ILE A 9 -13.27 14.85 15.36
N ALA A 10 -13.31 15.76 16.34
CA ALA A 10 -12.58 17.02 16.31
C ALA A 10 -11.09 16.73 16.03
N VAL A 11 -10.71 16.88 14.77
CA VAL A 11 -9.37 16.52 14.32
C VAL A 11 -8.41 17.55 14.89
N GLY A 12 -7.59 17.15 15.87
CA GLY A 12 -6.59 18.01 16.50
C GLY A 12 -5.64 18.66 15.49
N LYS A 13 -4.98 19.75 15.90
CA LYS A 13 -3.96 20.42 15.07
C LYS A 13 -2.87 19.42 14.65
N GLY A 14 -2.48 19.45 13.37
CA GLY A 14 -1.43 18.59 12.85
C GLY A 14 -0.03 19.05 13.24
N ASN A 15 0.90 18.12 13.43
CA ASN A 15 2.30 18.38 13.80
C ASN A 15 3.21 18.58 12.57
N TRP A 16 2.81 19.48 11.67
CA TRP A 16 3.41 19.69 10.34
C TRP A 16 4.93 19.87 10.34
N ALA A 17 5.46 20.74 11.21
CA ALA A 17 6.89 21.04 11.23
C ALA A 17 7.74 19.82 11.62
N ASN A 18 7.35 19.13 12.71
CA ASN A 18 8.07 17.94 13.18
C ASN A 18 8.00 16.79 12.16
N ALA A 19 6.81 16.50 11.65
CA ALA A 19 6.61 15.47 10.64
C ALA A 19 7.39 15.79 9.36
N SER A 20 7.35 17.04 8.88
CA SER A 20 8.11 17.45 7.69
C SER A 20 9.62 17.31 7.88
N ALA A 21 10.16 17.70 9.04
CA ALA A 21 11.59 17.55 9.33
C ALA A 21 12.03 16.07 9.30
N ARG A 22 11.24 15.19 9.93
CA ARG A 22 11.50 13.74 9.94
C ARG A 22 11.38 13.13 8.53
N SER A 23 10.35 13.49 7.78
CA SER A 23 10.18 13.02 6.40
C SER A 23 11.30 13.51 5.47
N LYS A 24 11.80 14.74 5.65
CA LYS A 24 12.95 15.26 4.89
C LYS A 24 14.24 14.51 5.22
N ALA A 25 14.47 14.18 6.49
CA ALA A 25 15.60 13.35 6.90
C ALA A 25 15.55 11.95 6.26
N ARG A 26 14.37 11.33 6.19
CA ARG A 26 14.16 10.05 5.45
C ARG A 26 14.43 10.22 3.96
N LYS A 27 13.87 11.26 3.33
CA LYS A 27 14.08 11.57 1.91
C LYS A 27 15.58 11.73 1.57
N ALA A 28 16.37 12.31 2.45
CA ALA A 28 17.80 12.49 2.25
C ALA A 28 18.61 11.18 2.23
N LYS A 29 18.03 10.07 2.74
CA LYS A 29 18.64 8.74 2.68
C LYS A 29 18.34 7.99 1.37
N LEU A 30 17.46 8.52 0.52
CA LEU A 30 17.16 7.90 -0.76
C LEU A 30 18.41 7.89 -1.65
N LEU A 31 18.51 6.88 -2.50
CA LEU A 31 19.56 6.75 -3.49
C LEU A 31 19.61 7.99 -4.38
N ASP A 32 20.81 8.53 -4.59
CA ASP A 32 21.03 9.58 -5.56
C ASP A 32 21.09 9.03 -6.98
N GLU A 33 21.05 9.93 -7.95
CA GLU A 33 21.02 9.61 -9.37
C GLU A 33 22.26 8.82 -9.83
N THR A 34 23.42 9.09 -9.24
CA THR A 34 24.68 8.43 -9.57
C THR A 34 24.65 6.97 -9.13
N ARG A 35 24.22 6.73 -7.89
CA ARG A 35 24.09 5.38 -7.34
C ARG A 35 23.00 4.59 -8.07
N PHE A 36 21.88 5.22 -8.42
CA PHE A 36 20.87 4.59 -9.28
C PHE A 36 21.43 4.14 -10.63
N ARG A 37 22.22 4.99 -11.32
CA ARG A 37 22.87 4.61 -12.59
C ARG A 37 23.79 3.40 -12.47
N GLN A 38 24.53 3.29 -11.37
CA GLN A 38 25.40 2.14 -11.10
C GLN A 38 24.58 0.86 -10.89
N LEU A 39 23.47 0.95 -10.13
CA LEU A 39 22.58 -0.18 -9.88
C LEU A 39 21.87 -0.67 -11.15
N MET A 40 21.52 0.22 -12.08
CA MET A 40 20.92 -0.18 -13.38
C MET A 40 21.85 -1.04 -14.25
N GLN A 41 23.16 -0.96 -14.01
CA GLN A 41 24.17 -1.76 -14.73
C GLN A 41 24.55 -3.03 -13.95
N SER A 42 23.90 -3.27 -12.81
CA SER A 42 24.24 -4.33 -11.85
C SER A 42 23.23 -5.47 -11.88
N GLY A 43 23.70 -6.69 -11.57
CA GLY A 43 22.82 -7.83 -11.33
C GLY A 43 22.18 -7.81 -9.92
N PRO A 44 21.17 -8.65 -9.67
CA PRO A 44 20.44 -8.65 -8.39
C PRO A 44 21.31 -8.85 -7.14
N GLU A 45 22.35 -9.69 -7.22
CA GLU A 45 23.27 -9.91 -6.09
C GLU A 45 24.07 -8.65 -5.72
N THR A 46 24.55 -7.92 -6.73
CA THR A 46 25.24 -6.65 -6.53
C THR A 46 24.28 -5.59 -5.99
N ILE A 47 23.01 -5.60 -6.43
CA ILE A 47 21.97 -4.72 -5.90
C ILE A 47 21.74 -5.04 -4.41
N ALA A 48 21.56 -6.31 -4.06
CA ALA A 48 21.38 -6.76 -2.68
C ALA A 48 22.55 -6.32 -1.77
N ALA A 49 23.79 -6.52 -2.23
CA ALA A 49 24.97 -6.04 -1.50
C ALA A 49 24.95 -4.51 -1.33
N SER A 50 24.67 -3.78 -2.41
CA SER A 50 24.68 -2.31 -2.43
C SER A 50 23.60 -1.68 -1.55
N ILE A 51 22.40 -2.25 -1.51
CA ILE A 51 21.32 -1.78 -0.64
C ILE A 51 21.51 -2.27 0.80
N GLY A 52 22.19 -3.39 1.01
CA GLY A 52 22.56 -3.87 2.34
C GLY A 52 23.59 -2.99 3.05
N GLU A 53 24.32 -2.13 2.34
CA GLU A 53 25.15 -1.08 2.96
C GLU A 53 24.33 0.14 3.41
N LEU A 54 23.05 0.19 3.03
CA LEU A 54 22.10 1.22 3.47
C LEU A 54 21.23 0.66 4.60
N ASP A 55 20.03 1.23 4.78
CA ASP A 55 19.10 0.91 5.86
C ASP A 55 18.27 -0.38 5.61
N TYR A 56 18.70 -1.24 4.66
CA TYR A 56 17.96 -2.44 4.24
C TYR A 56 18.58 -3.76 4.73
N ARG A 57 19.74 -3.71 5.40
CA ARG A 57 20.46 -4.91 5.87
C ARG A 57 19.58 -5.84 6.70
N LYS A 58 18.81 -5.27 7.63
CA LYS A 58 17.96 -6.03 8.54
C LYS A 58 16.97 -6.92 7.79
N GLU A 59 16.33 -6.39 6.75
CA GLU A 59 15.36 -7.15 5.96
C GLU A 59 16.04 -8.15 5.04
N LEU A 60 17.18 -7.78 4.42
CA LEU A 60 17.97 -8.72 3.63
C LEU A 60 18.37 -9.96 4.44
N ASP A 61 18.90 -9.74 5.64
CA ASP A 61 19.34 -10.84 6.50
C ASP A 61 18.15 -11.74 6.87
N MET A 62 16.98 -11.15 7.13
CA MET A 62 15.73 -11.86 7.45
C MET A 62 15.29 -12.82 6.33
N TYR A 63 15.35 -12.38 5.07
CA TYR A 63 14.86 -13.16 3.93
C TYR A 63 15.94 -14.05 3.27
N SER A 64 17.23 -13.76 3.50
CA SER A 64 18.38 -14.42 2.86
C SER A 64 18.45 -15.94 3.04
N ALA A 65 17.79 -16.48 4.07
CA ALA A 65 17.75 -17.92 4.32
C ALA A 65 16.91 -18.70 3.29
N ARG A 66 15.95 -18.03 2.62
CA ARG A 66 15.00 -18.67 1.69
C ARG A 66 14.91 -18.00 0.32
N LEU A 67 15.23 -16.71 0.21
CA LEU A 67 15.17 -15.95 -1.04
C LEU A 67 16.58 -15.61 -1.53
N SER A 68 16.73 -15.43 -2.84
CA SER A 68 17.97 -14.99 -3.49
C SER A 68 17.67 -14.07 -4.67
N GLY A 69 18.69 -13.41 -5.22
CA GLY A 69 18.54 -12.59 -6.40
C GLY A 69 17.46 -11.51 -6.28
N ALA A 70 16.57 -11.42 -7.27
CA ALA A 70 15.55 -10.38 -7.34
C ALA A 70 14.49 -10.52 -6.24
N ASP A 71 14.06 -11.76 -5.94
CA ASP A 71 13.03 -12.03 -4.94
C ASP A 71 13.47 -11.57 -3.54
N LEU A 72 14.74 -11.79 -3.20
CA LEU A 72 15.33 -11.31 -1.95
C LEU A 72 15.29 -9.78 -1.85
N VAL A 73 15.69 -9.10 -2.93
CA VAL A 73 15.68 -7.64 -3.00
C VAL A 73 14.25 -7.12 -2.88
N GLU A 74 13.30 -7.70 -3.59
CA GLU A 74 11.90 -7.27 -3.59
C GLU A 74 11.25 -7.46 -2.22
N ALA A 75 11.39 -8.63 -1.60
CA ALA A 75 10.86 -8.87 -0.26
C ALA A 75 11.46 -7.90 0.77
N ALA A 76 12.77 -7.67 0.72
CA ALA A 76 13.45 -6.78 1.64
C ALA A 76 13.01 -5.31 1.48
N LEU A 77 12.89 -4.83 0.23
CA LEU A 77 12.43 -3.48 -0.06
C LEU A 77 10.96 -3.28 0.33
N SER A 78 10.11 -4.27 0.05
CA SER A 78 8.68 -4.23 0.37
C SER A 78 8.44 -4.18 1.89
N HIS A 79 9.10 -5.05 2.65
CA HIS A 79 9.02 -5.04 4.12
C HIS A 79 9.58 -3.72 4.69
N ASN A 80 10.73 -3.25 4.19
CA ASN A 80 11.29 -1.97 4.61
C ASN A 80 10.30 -0.82 4.39
N LEU A 81 9.66 -0.77 3.21
CA LEU A 81 8.65 0.23 2.88
C LEU A 81 7.45 0.17 3.82
N HIS A 82 6.93 -1.03 4.13
CA HIS A 82 5.85 -1.18 5.11
C HIS A 82 6.22 -0.66 6.50
N ARG A 83 7.45 -0.96 6.98
CA ARG A 83 7.94 -0.40 8.25
C ARG A 83 8.03 1.12 8.19
N GLU A 84 8.64 1.67 7.13
CA GLU A 84 8.80 3.11 6.94
C GLU A 84 7.44 3.84 6.96
N LEU A 85 6.44 3.29 6.27
CA LEU A 85 5.07 3.83 6.27
C LEU A 85 4.44 3.77 7.66
N LYS A 86 4.58 2.65 8.39
CA LYS A 86 4.08 2.49 9.76
C LYS A 86 4.72 3.53 10.69
N GLU A 87 6.01 3.78 10.57
CA GLU A 87 6.70 4.80 11.36
C GLU A 87 6.23 6.22 11.03
N VAL A 88 6.08 6.54 9.73
CA VAL A 88 5.53 7.83 9.28
C VAL A 88 4.13 8.06 9.86
N MET A 89 3.27 7.06 9.76
CA MET A 89 1.93 7.10 10.34
C MET A 89 1.93 7.18 11.86
N GLY A 90 2.95 6.60 12.51
CA GLY A 90 3.13 6.63 13.96
C GLY A 90 3.41 8.02 14.50
N PHE A 91 4.15 8.86 13.76
CA PHE A 91 4.46 10.22 14.20
C PHE A 91 3.56 11.31 13.63
N CYS A 92 2.83 11.08 12.53
CA CYS A 92 1.86 12.06 12.06
C CYS A 92 0.68 12.18 13.04
N GLN A 93 0.21 13.41 13.28
CA GLN A 93 -0.88 13.69 14.23
C GLN A 93 -2.01 14.50 13.59
N GLY A 94 -3.21 14.36 14.15
CA GLY A 94 -4.38 15.18 13.83
C GLY A 94 -4.66 15.23 12.32
N ARG A 95 -4.85 16.45 11.80
CA ARG A 95 -5.24 16.66 10.40
C ARG A 95 -4.20 16.19 9.40
N LEU A 96 -2.92 16.34 9.75
CA LEU A 96 -1.83 15.84 8.93
C LEU A 96 -1.93 14.31 8.80
N LYS A 97 -2.14 13.60 9.92
CA LYS A 97 -2.26 12.14 9.91
C LYS A 97 -3.37 11.68 8.97
N ARG A 98 -4.52 12.37 8.95
CA ARG A 98 -5.64 12.04 8.06
C ARG A 98 -5.30 12.22 6.57
N ILE A 99 -4.53 13.25 6.23
CA ILE A 99 -4.09 13.47 4.85
C ILE A 99 -3.07 12.41 4.45
N VAL A 100 -2.06 12.16 5.29
CA VAL A 100 -1.00 11.20 5.00
C VAL A 100 -1.55 9.77 4.98
N SER A 101 -2.50 9.42 5.86
CA SER A 101 -3.08 8.08 5.93
C SER A 101 -3.70 7.66 4.62
N VAL A 102 -4.34 8.57 3.90
CA VAL A 102 -4.90 8.27 2.58
C VAL A 102 -3.81 7.76 1.63
N PHE A 103 -2.68 8.45 1.53
CA PHE A 103 -1.61 8.04 0.63
C PHE A 103 -0.92 6.76 1.11
N ALA A 104 -0.85 6.53 2.42
CA ALA A 104 -0.34 5.28 2.99
C ALA A 104 -1.30 4.10 2.74
N LEU A 105 -2.62 4.34 2.74
CA LEU A 105 -3.62 3.29 2.54
C LEU A 105 -3.51 2.63 1.16
N ARG A 106 -2.91 3.30 0.15
CA ARG A 106 -2.72 2.73 -1.19
C ARG A 106 -2.07 1.34 -1.19
N PHE A 107 -1.18 1.08 -0.22
CA PHE A 107 -0.53 -0.22 -0.05
C PHE A 107 -1.50 -1.28 0.45
N SER A 108 -2.42 -0.90 1.36
CA SER A 108 -3.51 -1.79 1.76
C SER A 108 -4.47 -2.10 0.62
N TYR A 109 -4.78 -1.13 -0.26
CA TYR A 109 -5.55 -1.41 -1.49
C TYR A 109 -4.79 -2.34 -2.45
N ALA A 110 -3.47 -2.18 -2.57
CA ALA A 110 -2.66 -3.10 -3.36
C ALA A 110 -2.68 -4.53 -2.80
N ASN A 111 -2.57 -4.68 -1.47
CA ASN A 111 -2.66 -5.97 -0.81
C ASN A 111 -4.06 -6.60 -0.96
N ALA A 112 -5.13 -5.80 -0.85
CA ALA A 112 -6.49 -6.26 -1.12
C ALA A 112 -6.62 -6.83 -2.54
N LYS A 113 -6.08 -6.13 -3.54
CA LYS A 113 -6.05 -6.62 -4.93
C LYS A 113 -5.17 -7.87 -5.09
N ALA A 114 -4.03 -7.94 -4.41
CA ALA A 114 -3.18 -9.13 -4.43
C ALA A 114 -3.91 -10.38 -3.88
N VAL A 115 -4.65 -10.21 -2.79
CA VAL A 115 -5.50 -11.28 -2.22
C VAL A 115 -6.61 -11.68 -3.18
N LEU A 116 -7.34 -10.72 -3.76
CA LEU A 116 -8.40 -11.02 -4.73
C LEU A 116 -7.86 -11.76 -5.97
N ARG A 117 -6.70 -11.34 -6.49
CA ARG A 117 -5.99 -12.03 -7.58
C ARG A 117 -5.60 -13.46 -7.21
N ALA A 118 -5.08 -13.66 -6.00
CA ALA A 118 -4.67 -14.97 -5.53
C ALA A 118 -5.86 -15.92 -5.45
N VAL A 119 -6.96 -15.47 -4.82
CA VAL A 119 -8.19 -16.26 -4.69
C VAL A 119 -8.78 -16.58 -6.08
N ASN A 120 -8.91 -15.57 -6.95
CA ASN A 120 -9.43 -15.78 -8.31
C ASN A 120 -8.55 -16.70 -9.16
N GLY A 121 -7.23 -16.65 -8.96
CA GLY A 121 -6.26 -17.48 -9.67
C GLY A 121 -6.03 -18.86 -9.05
N GLY A 122 -6.65 -19.19 -7.92
CA GLY A 122 -6.40 -20.43 -7.18
C GLY A 122 -4.99 -20.52 -6.58
N ILE A 123 -4.32 -19.38 -6.37
CA ILE A 123 -2.99 -19.32 -5.75
C ILE A 123 -3.15 -19.53 -4.24
N SER A 124 -2.43 -20.51 -3.70
CA SER A 124 -2.48 -20.81 -2.27
C SER A 124 -1.91 -19.66 -1.43
N ALA A 125 -2.37 -19.52 -0.18
CA ALA A 125 -1.82 -18.54 0.76
C ALA A 125 -0.31 -18.74 1.01
N ASP A 126 0.18 -20.00 0.96
CA ASP A 126 1.60 -20.29 1.16
C ASP A 126 2.45 -19.87 -0.05
N GLU A 127 1.91 -19.97 -1.27
CA GLU A 127 2.55 -19.46 -2.48
C GLU A 127 2.50 -17.93 -2.53
N LEU A 128 1.38 -17.34 -2.14
CA LEU A 128 1.23 -15.89 -2.00
C LEU A 128 2.24 -15.33 -0.97
N ALA A 129 2.46 -16.05 0.13
CA ALA A 129 3.45 -15.70 1.14
C ALA A 129 4.88 -15.77 0.59
N ARG A 130 5.19 -16.71 -0.29
CA ARG A 130 6.54 -16.84 -0.87
C ARG A 130 6.86 -15.79 -1.93
N THR A 131 5.84 -15.14 -2.50
CA THR A 131 5.98 -14.31 -3.70
C THR A 131 5.65 -12.84 -3.43
N VAL A 132 4.41 -12.55 -3.00
CA VAL A 132 3.89 -11.17 -2.96
C VAL A 132 3.78 -10.62 -1.54
N LEU A 133 3.40 -11.47 -0.57
CA LEU A 133 3.10 -11.05 0.80
C LEU A 133 3.90 -11.87 1.82
N PRO A 134 5.24 -11.66 1.93
CA PRO A 134 6.09 -12.43 2.83
C PRO A 134 5.57 -12.48 4.27
N ASP A 135 5.54 -13.68 4.84
CA ASP A 135 4.98 -13.95 6.16
C ASP A 135 5.88 -13.49 7.32
N GLU A 136 7.14 -13.19 7.03
CA GLU A 136 8.05 -12.52 7.98
C GLU A 136 7.66 -11.06 8.27
N ASP A 137 6.83 -10.44 7.42
CA ASP A 137 6.21 -9.16 7.74
C ASP A 137 4.86 -9.41 8.42
N ASP A 138 4.79 -9.14 9.73
CA ASP A 138 3.58 -9.33 10.54
C ASP A 138 2.35 -8.60 9.97
N LEU A 139 2.53 -7.53 9.18
CA LEU A 139 1.44 -6.80 8.54
C LEU A 139 0.79 -7.59 7.41
N ASN A 140 1.45 -8.60 6.87
CA ASN A 140 0.95 -9.48 5.84
C ASN A 140 0.05 -10.61 6.37
N ILE A 141 0.17 -10.95 7.65
CA ILE A 141 -0.56 -12.08 8.27
C ILE A 141 -2.07 -11.97 8.05
N VAL A 142 -2.65 -10.77 8.23
CA VAL A 142 -4.10 -10.56 8.03
C VAL A 142 -4.54 -10.80 6.59
N TRP A 143 -3.71 -10.46 5.62
CA TRP A 143 -3.99 -10.65 4.20
C TRP A 143 -3.86 -12.12 3.79
N LEU A 144 -2.84 -12.79 4.32
CA LEU A 144 -2.63 -14.23 4.13
C LEU A 144 -3.76 -15.05 4.76
N ASP A 145 -4.28 -14.64 5.92
CA ASP A 145 -5.42 -15.29 6.56
C ASP A 145 -6.70 -15.15 5.72
N ILE A 146 -6.96 -13.95 5.16
CA ILE A 146 -8.06 -13.75 4.22
C ILE A 146 -7.91 -14.67 3.01
N ALA A 147 -6.73 -14.69 2.38
CA ALA A 147 -6.46 -15.54 1.22
C ALA A 147 -6.64 -17.03 1.53
N ARG A 148 -6.24 -17.48 2.73
CA ARG A 148 -6.34 -18.87 3.17
C ARG A 148 -7.78 -19.33 3.40
N ASN A 149 -8.63 -18.43 3.87
CA ASN A 149 -10.00 -18.74 4.29
C ASN A 149 -11.06 -18.34 3.25
N SER A 150 -10.66 -17.95 2.04
CA SER A 150 -11.56 -17.53 0.97
C SER A 150 -11.48 -18.49 -0.22
N GLU A 151 -12.61 -19.02 -0.67
CA GLU A 151 -12.69 -19.90 -1.83
C GLU A 151 -13.12 -19.16 -3.10
N SER A 152 -13.71 -17.97 -2.94
CA SER A 152 -14.23 -17.14 -4.02
C SER A 152 -14.00 -15.64 -3.79
N LEU A 153 -14.16 -14.84 -4.86
CA LEU A 153 -14.11 -13.38 -4.78
C LEU A 153 -15.13 -12.80 -3.77
N PRO A 154 -16.40 -13.25 -3.74
CA PRO A 154 -17.35 -12.87 -2.70
C PRO A 154 -16.88 -13.18 -1.27
N ASP A 155 -16.24 -14.32 -1.03
CA ASP A 155 -15.74 -14.68 0.30
C ASP A 155 -14.63 -13.74 0.75
N ALA A 156 -13.68 -13.45 -0.15
CA ALA A 156 -12.59 -12.52 0.12
C ALA A 156 -13.11 -11.10 0.38
N ALA A 157 -14.10 -10.65 -0.40
CA ALA A 157 -14.75 -9.36 -0.19
C ALA A 157 -15.51 -9.29 1.15
N ALA A 158 -16.21 -10.36 1.52
CA ALA A 158 -16.90 -10.48 2.80
C ALA A 158 -15.92 -10.45 3.98
N ALA A 159 -14.78 -11.15 3.88
CA ALA A 159 -13.72 -11.14 4.89
C ALA A 159 -13.12 -9.73 5.09
N MET A 160 -13.11 -8.91 4.03
CA MET A 160 -12.65 -7.52 4.07
C MET A 160 -13.72 -6.50 4.51
N LYS A 161 -14.94 -6.91 4.87
CA LYS A 161 -16.04 -5.99 5.22
C LYS A 161 -15.73 -5.00 6.35
N GLY A 162 -14.86 -5.38 7.29
CA GLY A 162 -14.43 -4.53 8.41
C GLY A 162 -13.40 -3.45 8.05
N THR A 163 -12.90 -3.45 6.82
CA THR A 163 -11.89 -2.49 6.34
C THR A 163 -12.54 -1.20 5.81
N PRO A 164 -11.79 -0.10 5.64
CA PRO A 164 -12.33 1.14 5.09
C PRO A 164 -12.98 1.00 3.70
N TRP A 165 -12.50 0.06 2.87
CA TRP A 165 -13.02 -0.19 1.52
C TRP A 165 -14.00 -1.37 1.45
N GLY A 166 -14.23 -2.07 2.56
CA GLY A 166 -15.01 -3.31 2.57
C GLY A 166 -16.42 -3.15 2.00
N ALA A 167 -17.07 -2.03 2.27
CA ALA A 167 -18.39 -1.73 1.70
C ALA A 167 -18.36 -1.61 0.16
N ALA A 168 -17.32 -0.98 -0.40
CA ALA A 168 -17.23 -0.74 -1.84
C ALA A 168 -17.11 -2.05 -2.64
N ILE A 169 -16.47 -3.07 -2.08
CA ILE A 169 -16.32 -4.38 -2.71
C ILE A 169 -17.42 -5.37 -2.32
N ALA A 170 -18.10 -5.16 -1.19
CA ALA A 170 -19.23 -6.00 -0.79
C ALA A 170 -20.48 -5.74 -1.64
N ASP A 171 -20.60 -4.55 -2.24
CA ASP A 171 -21.69 -4.17 -3.14
C ASP A 171 -21.48 -4.62 -4.60
N VAL A 172 -20.33 -5.26 -4.90
CA VAL A 172 -20.05 -5.84 -6.22
C VAL A 172 -20.88 -7.11 -6.40
N ASP A 173 -21.42 -7.33 -7.60
CA ASP A 173 -22.20 -8.52 -7.94
C ASP A 173 -21.40 -9.80 -7.66
N THR A 174 -22.04 -10.83 -7.11
CA THR A 174 -21.37 -12.10 -6.76
C THR A 174 -20.83 -12.84 -7.98
N GLU A 175 -21.43 -12.61 -9.15
CA GLU A 175 -20.97 -13.19 -10.43
C GLU A 175 -20.03 -12.25 -11.20
N ALA A 176 -19.62 -11.13 -10.59
CA ALA A 176 -18.74 -10.16 -11.24
C ALA A 176 -17.33 -10.72 -11.47
N ALA A 177 -16.65 -10.19 -12.48
CA ALA A 177 -15.27 -10.56 -12.76
C ALA A 177 -14.33 -9.90 -11.74
N LEU A 178 -13.12 -10.46 -11.57
CA LEU A 178 -12.05 -9.86 -10.75
C LEU A 178 -11.86 -8.36 -11.03
N GLN A 179 -11.94 -7.96 -12.31
CA GLN A 179 -11.78 -6.57 -12.73
C GLN A 179 -12.78 -5.62 -12.06
N ASP A 180 -14.03 -6.05 -11.84
CA ASP A 180 -15.06 -5.22 -11.21
C ASP A 180 -14.72 -4.93 -9.75
N TYR A 181 -14.18 -5.92 -9.03
CA TYR A 181 -13.68 -5.74 -7.66
C TYR A 181 -12.47 -4.81 -7.60
N GLU A 182 -11.53 -4.93 -8.54
CA GLU A 182 -10.35 -4.05 -8.61
C GLU A 182 -10.74 -2.60 -8.93
N ASP A 183 -11.69 -2.41 -9.85
CA ASP A 183 -12.23 -1.10 -10.20
C ASP A 183 -12.98 -0.48 -9.02
N ALA A 184 -13.75 -1.27 -8.26
CA ALA A 184 -14.41 -0.80 -7.04
C ALA A 184 -13.39 -0.33 -5.99
N LEU A 185 -12.30 -1.07 -5.80
CA LEU A 185 -11.20 -0.68 -4.90
C LEU A 185 -10.50 0.60 -5.37
N ASP A 186 -10.16 0.70 -6.65
CA ASP A 186 -9.48 1.87 -7.21
C ASP A 186 -10.36 3.12 -7.11
N ARG A 187 -11.65 3.02 -7.49
CA ARG A 187 -12.62 4.12 -7.37
C ARG A 187 -12.78 4.56 -5.92
N HIS A 188 -12.91 3.63 -4.99
CA HIS A 188 -13.04 3.93 -3.57
C HIS A 188 -11.79 4.64 -3.02
N TYR A 189 -10.59 4.14 -3.35
CA TYR A 189 -9.34 4.78 -2.96
C TYR A 189 -9.26 6.24 -3.43
N TYR A 190 -9.48 6.50 -4.72
CA TYR A 190 -9.38 7.85 -5.26
C TYR A 190 -10.47 8.78 -4.73
N HIS A 191 -11.69 8.27 -4.51
CA HIS A 191 -12.77 9.03 -3.89
C HIS A 191 -12.37 9.50 -2.49
N GLU A 192 -11.95 8.58 -1.63
CA GLU A 192 -11.51 8.88 -0.27
C GLU A 192 -10.30 9.83 -0.28
N ALA A 193 -9.38 9.65 -1.22
CA ALA A 193 -8.21 10.49 -1.31
C ALA A 193 -8.52 11.95 -1.65
N ILE A 194 -9.36 12.14 -2.66
CA ILE A 194 -9.82 13.47 -3.05
C ILE A 194 -10.67 14.10 -1.94
N SER A 195 -11.53 13.30 -1.29
CA SER A 195 -12.38 13.74 -0.18
C SER A 195 -11.58 14.22 1.02
N ALA A 196 -10.56 13.48 1.44
CA ALA A 196 -9.70 13.84 2.56
C ALA A 196 -8.92 15.14 2.31
N LEU A 197 -8.47 15.38 1.08
CA LEU A 197 -7.80 16.61 0.69
C LEU A 197 -8.76 17.79 0.63
N LYS A 198 -9.97 17.64 0.07
CA LYS A 198 -10.97 18.71 0.00
C LYS A 198 -11.49 19.11 1.40
N SER A 199 -11.71 18.12 2.27
CA SER A 199 -12.22 18.31 3.63
C SER A 199 -11.13 18.72 4.63
N SER A 200 -9.86 18.89 4.21
CA SER A 200 -8.79 19.32 5.10
C SER A 200 -8.89 20.81 5.50
N GLY A 201 -9.73 21.59 4.83
CA GLY A 201 -9.81 23.05 5.06
C GLY A 201 -8.52 23.80 4.66
N GLN A 202 -7.65 23.17 3.86
CA GLN A 202 -6.51 23.80 3.20
C GLN A 202 -6.54 23.49 1.70
N SER A 203 -6.01 24.40 0.88
CA SER A 203 -5.85 24.14 -0.54
C SER A 203 -4.65 23.20 -0.76
N HIS A 204 -4.91 22.02 -1.32
CA HIS A 204 -3.90 21.03 -1.70
C HIS A 204 -3.86 20.83 -3.22
N SER A 205 -3.84 21.92 -4.00
CA SER A 205 -3.93 21.89 -5.47
C SER A 205 -2.88 20.98 -6.12
N LEU A 206 -1.65 20.96 -5.62
CA LEU A 206 -0.59 20.08 -6.12
C LEU A 206 -0.89 18.59 -5.91
N LEU A 207 -1.35 18.21 -4.71
CA LEU A 207 -1.70 16.81 -4.41
C LEU A 207 -2.95 16.37 -5.17
N LEU A 208 -3.93 17.27 -5.32
CA LEU A 208 -5.11 17.02 -6.16
C LEU A 208 -4.74 16.88 -7.64
N GLY A 209 -3.81 17.69 -8.13
CA GLY A 209 -3.28 17.56 -9.48
C GLY A 209 -2.60 16.20 -9.69
N TYR A 210 -1.74 15.80 -8.74
CA TYR A 210 -1.09 14.49 -8.77
C TYR A 210 -2.09 13.33 -8.83
N LEU A 211 -3.12 13.32 -7.96
CA LEU A 211 -4.14 12.26 -7.98
C LEU A 211 -4.93 12.23 -9.29
N ARG A 212 -5.25 13.39 -9.87
CA ARG A 212 -5.93 13.46 -11.18
C ARG A 212 -5.08 12.86 -12.29
N THR A 213 -3.79 13.19 -12.34
CA THR A 213 -2.87 12.60 -13.30
C THR A 213 -2.75 11.09 -13.13
N GLU A 214 -2.76 10.59 -11.90
CA GLU A 214 -2.74 9.14 -11.63
C GLU A 214 -4.02 8.45 -12.13
N ILE A 215 -5.18 9.06 -11.92
CA ILE A 215 -6.48 8.58 -12.45
C ILE A 215 -6.45 8.57 -13.98
N ASP A 216 -6.01 9.66 -14.61
CA ASP A 216 -5.94 9.75 -16.08
C ASP A 216 -5.03 8.67 -16.65
N HIS A 217 -3.87 8.46 -16.04
CA HIS A 217 -2.94 7.39 -16.42
C HIS A 217 -3.55 6.00 -16.29
N ARG A 218 -4.23 5.73 -15.16
CA ARG A 218 -4.92 4.45 -14.91
C ARG A 218 -6.03 4.20 -15.93
N ASN A 219 -6.82 5.22 -16.24
CA ASN A 219 -7.88 5.13 -17.25
C ASN A 219 -7.31 4.82 -18.64
N ILE A 220 -6.19 5.44 -19.02
CA ILE A 220 -5.52 5.14 -20.30
C ILE A 220 -5.06 3.68 -20.33
N ILE A 221 -4.41 3.19 -19.27
CA ILE A 221 -3.96 1.79 -19.20
C ILE A 221 -5.14 0.82 -19.26
N ASN A 222 -6.26 1.12 -18.60
CA ASN A 222 -7.43 0.23 -18.58
C ASN A 222 -8.21 0.22 -19.91
N LEU A 223 -8.04 1.25 -20.76
CA LEU A 223 -8.71 1.37 -22.05
C LEU A 223 -7.89 0.79 -23.21
N LEU A 224 -6.58 0.58 -23.03
CA LEU A 224 -5.64 0.06 -24.03
C LEU A 224 -5.42 -1.44 -23.84
#